data_AF-A0A2V4HH16-F1
#
_entry.id   AF-A0A2V4HH16-F1
#
_cell.length_a   1.000
_cell.length_b   1.000
_cell.length_c   1.000
_cell.angle_alpha   90.00
_cell.angle_beta   90.00
_cell.angle_gamma   90.00
#
_symmetry.space_group_name_H-M   'P 1'
#
loop_
_entity.id
_entity.type
_entity.pdbx_description
1 polymer ?
#
loop_
_entity_poly.entity_id
_entity_poly.type
_entity_poly.pdbx_seq_one_letter_code
_entity_poly.pdbx_strand_id
1 'polypeptide(L)'
;MMVYIFGSITLILYTLIIKPIAVMYHEPINQMTSPVFGSYGRYLFSLELFTIIVMVASLILYVISIYHNHSRNGKISMRTVITPLILYAFAFVLLGVSGF
;
A
#
# COMPACT_ATOMS: atom_id res chain seq x y z
N MET A 1 -12.24 1.95 -9.57
CA MET A 1 -11.85 0.57 -9.18
C MET A 1 -10.44 0.21 -9.60
N MET A 2 -10.02 0.42 -10.86
CA MET A 2 -8.66 0.06 -11.34
C MET A 2 -7.50 0.60 -10.48
N VAL A 3 -7.51 1.88 -10.08
CA VAL A 3 -6.43 2.48 -9.24
C VAL A 3 -6.26 1.76 -7.89
N TYR A 4 -7.37 1.32 -7.30
CA TYR A 4 -7.36 0.56 -6.04
C TYR A 4 -6.78 -0.85 -6.24
N ILE A 5 -6.99 -1.47 -7.40
CA ILE A 5 -6.45 -2.80 -7.73
C ILE A 5 -4.93 -2.72 -7.90
N PHE A 6 -4.42 -1.71 -8.61
CA PHE A 6 -2.97 -1.56 -8.78
C PHE A 6 -2.25 -1.28 -7.46
N GLY A 7 -2.78 -0.40 -6.61
CA GLY A 7 -2.19 -0.13 -5.30
C GLY A 7 -2.26 -1.29 -4.33
N SER A 8 -3.33 -2.09 -4.37
CA SER A 8 -3.44 -3.30 -3.54
C SER A 8 -2.48 -4.40 -3.98
N ILE A 9 -2.21 -4.55 -5.29
CA ILE A 9 -1.20 -5.51 -5.77
C ILE A 9 0.19 -5.16 -5.24
N THR A 10 0.63 -3.90 -5.34
CA THR A 10 1.95 -3.51 -4.82
C THR A 10 2.02 -3.65 -3.30
N LEU A 11 0.96 -3.28 -2.57
CA LEU A 11 0.89 -3.45 -1.12
C LEU A 11 1.01 -4.92 -0.71
N ILE A 12 0.22 -5.82 -1.33
CA ILE A 12 0.24 -7.26 -1.05
C ILE A 12 1.61 -7.85 -1.37
N LEU A 13 2.17 -7.54 -2.54
CA LEU A 13 3.48 -8.04 -2.95
C LEU A 13 4.57 -7.58 -1.98
N TYR A 14 4.58 -6.31 -1.59
CA TYR A 14 5.56 -5.77 -0.65
C TYR A 14 5.41 -6.38 0.76
N THR A 15 4.23 -6.27 1.35
CA THR A 15 3.98 -6.59 2.77
C THR A 15 3.91 -8.09 3.05
N LEU A 16 3.38 -8.90 2.13
CA LEU A 16 3.13 -10.33 2.37
C LEU A 16 4.17 -11.25 1.73
N ILE A 17 4.91 -10.79 0.72
CA ILE A 17 5.84 -11.65 -0.03
C ILE A 17 7.27 -11.12 0.13
N ILE A 18 7.54 -9.94 -0.40
CA ILE A 18 8.92 -9.45 -0.56
C ILE A 18 9.58 -9.20 0.80
N LYS A 19 8.89 -8.53 1.72
CA LYS A 19 9.48 -8.20 3.02
C LYS A 19 9.64 -9.40 3.97
N PRO A 20 8.65 -10.29 4.13
CA PRO A 20 8.84 -11.51 4.93
C PRO A 20 10.00 -12.38 4.42
N ILE A 21 10.14 -12.50 3.09
CA ILE A 21 11.28 -13.21 2.48
C ILE A 21 12.59 -12.48 2.81
N ALA A 22 12.61 -11.14 2.72
CA ALA A 22 13.78 -10.34 3.07
C ALA A 22 14.22 -10.56 4.54
N VAL A 23 13.29 -10.66 5.47
CA VAL A 23 13.56 -10.90 6.92
C VAL A 23 14.07 -12.32 7.19
N MET A 24 13.75 -13.31 6.34
CA MET A 24 14.27 -14.67 6.48
C MET A 24 15.75 -14.81 6.09
N TYR A 25 16.33 -13.80 5.43
CA TYR A 25 17.75 -13.81 5.14
C TYR A 25 18.56 -13.48 6.40
N HIS A 26 19.57 -14.31 6.67
CA HIS A 26 20.47 -14.15 7.81
C HIS A 26 21.61 -13.15 7.51
N GLU A 27 21.71 -12.69 6.27
CA GLU A 27 22.69 -11.72 5.82
C GLU A 27 22.12 -10.30 5.86
N PRO A 28 22.96 -9.27 6.10
CA PRO A 28 22.51 -7.89 6.10
C PRO A 28 21.97 -7.49 4.71
N ILE A 29 20.65 -7.33 4.61
CA ILE A 29 19.88 -6.94 3.42
C ILE A 29 20.51 -5.72 2.69
N ASN A 30 21.08 -4.80 3.44
CA ASN A 30 21.71 -3.57 2.96
C ASN A 30 22.95 -3.84 2.07
N GLN A 31 23.59 -4.99 2.27
CA GLN A 31 24.76 -5.46 1.55
C GLN A 31 24.41 -6.40 0.39
N MET A 32 23.14 -6.83 0.31
CA MET A 32 22.66 -7.69 -0.77
C MET A 32 22.53 -6.90 -2.07
N THR A 33 23.11 -7.46 -3.14
CA THR A 33 23.02 -6.89 -4.49
C THR A 33 22.37 -7.92 -5.41
N SER A 34 21.22 -7.56 -5.98
CA SER A 34 20.51 -8.34 -6.99
C SER A 34 21.01 -7.97 -8.39
N PRO A 35 21.22 -8.93 -9.29
CA PRO A 35 21.55 -8.65 -10.69
C PRO A 35 20.41 -7.98 -11.46
N VAL A 36 19.16 -8.04 -10.96
CA VAL A 36 17.98 -7.43 -11.59
C VAL A 36 17.66 -6.07 -10.97
N PHE A 37 17.77 -5.96 -9.64
CA PHE A 37 17.30 -4.77 -8.89
C PHE A 37 18.43 -3.92 -8.31
N GLY A 38 19.69 -4.33 -8.43
CA GLY A 38 20.82 -3.66 -7.80
C GLY A 38 20.80 -3.81 -6.27
N SER A 39 21.07 -2.73 -5.54
CA SER A 39 21.04 -2.75 -4.07
C SER A 39 19.65 -3.13 -3.56
N TYR A 40 19.56 -4.28 -2.91
CA TYR A 40 18.30 -4.84 -2.45
C TYR A 40 17.67 -3.97 -1.34
N GLY A 41 18.49 -3.42 -0.43
CA GLY A 41 18.02 -2.45 0.57
C GLY A 41 17.42 -1.18 -0.04
N ARG A 42 18.03 -0.61 -1.09
CA ARG A 42 17.45 0.55 -1.80
C ARG A 42 16.15 0.18 -2.52
N TYR A 43 16.11 -1.00 -3.14
CA TYR A 43 14.90 -1.50 -3.79
C TYR A 43 13.74 -1.62 -2.79
N LEU A 44 13.96 -2.23 -1.63
CA LEU A 44 12.93 -2.36 -0.58
C LEU A 44 12.45 -1.01 -0.08
N PHE A 45 13.36 -0.05 0.15
CA PHE A 45 13.00 1.29 0.56
C PHE A 45 12.17 2.02 -0.51
N SER A 46 12.57 1.95 -1.78
CA SER A 46 11.82 2.55 -2.88
C SER A 46 10.43 1.92 -3.05
N LEU A 47 10.32 0.61 -2.85
CA LEU A 47 9.05 -0.12 -2.92
C LEU A 47 8.10 0.28 -1.76
N GLU A 48 8.65 0.45 -0.56
CA GLU A 48 7.92 0.97 0.60
C GLU A 48 7.37 2.37 0.33
N LEU A 49 8.24 3.27 -0.12
CA LEU A 49 7.90 4.65 -0.42
C LEU A 49 6.87 4.76 -1.54
N PHE A 50 7.01 3.94 -2.59
CA PHE A 50 6.02 3.85 -3.67
C PHE A 50 4.66 3.37 -3.14
N THR A 51 4.65 2.35 -2.29
CA THR A 51 3.43 1.83 -1.67
C THR A 51 2.71 2.89 -0.85
N ILE A 52 3.45 3.66 -0.04
CA ILE A 52 2.91 4.79 0.73
C ILE A 52 2.26 5.83 -0.20
N ILE A 53 2.98 6.25 -1.25
CA ILE A 53 2.48 7.25 -2.21
C ILE A 53 1.16 6.78 -2.83
N VAL A 54 1.10 5.53 -3.29
CA VAL A 54 -0.09 4.98 -3.94
C VAL A 54 -1.26 4.87 -2.95
N MET A 55 -1.00 4.44 -1.71
CA MET A 55 -2.03 4.41 -0.66
C MET A 55 -2.60 5.79 -0.37
N VAL A 56 -1.75 6.80 -0.20
CA VAL A 56 -2.15 8.18 0.06
C VAL A 56 -2.93 8.75 -1.11
N ALA A 57 -2.44 8.59 -2.34
CA ALA A 57 -3.15 9.04 -3.54
C ALA A 57 -4.52 8.38 -3.67
N SER A 58 -4.62 7.09 -3.37
CA SER A 58 -5.87 6.35 -3.42
C SER A 58 -6.85 6.83 -2.34
N LEU A 59 -6.38 7.16 -1.14
CA LEU A 59 -7.21 7.72 -0.07
C LEU A 59 -7.74 9.11 -0.44
N ILE A 60 -6.91 9.95 -1.07
CA ILE A 60 -7.33 11.26 -1.58
C ILE A 60 -8.44 11.10 -2.63
N LEU A 61 -8.26 10.21 -3.59
CA LEU A 61 -9.28 9.93 -4.61
C LEU A 61 -10.59 9.40 -4.00
N TYR A 62 -10.49 8.59 -2.95
CA TYR A 62 -11.65 8.12 -2.21
C TYR A 62 -12.44 9.28 -1.56
N VAL A 63 -11.74 10.18 -0.86
CA VAL A 63 -12.35 11.37 -0.25
C VAL A 63 -13.00 12.26 -1.31
N ILE A 64 -12.31 12.52 -2.43
CA ILE A 64 -12.85 13.28 -3.57
C ILE A 64 -14.11 12.61 -4.11
N SER A 65 -14.13 11.28 -4.23
CA SER A 65 -15.29 10.53 -4.71
C SER A 65 -16.50 10.70 -3.78
N ILE A 66 -16.30 10.66 -2.46
CA ILE A 66 -17.38 10.90 -1.48
C ILE A 66 -17.90 12.33 -1.63
N TYR A 67 -17.00 13.31 -1.65
CA TYR A 67 -17.35 14.73 -1.75
C TYR A 67 -18.14 15.02 -3.03
N HIS A 68 -17.68 14.50 -4.18
CA HIS A 68 -18.36 14.66 -5.46
C HIS A 68 -19.78 14.09 -5.43
N ASN A 69 -19.96 12.91 -4.83
CA ASN A 69 -21.28 12.30 -4.73
C ASN A 69 -22.20 13.05 -3.75
N HIS A 70 -21.65 13.55 -2.64
CA HIS A 70 -22.39 14.39 -1.69
C HIS A 70 -22.86 15.70 -2.34
N SER A 71 -21.99 16.35 -3.13
CA SER A 71 -22.32 17.57 -3.89
C SER A 71 -23.46 17.37 -4.90
N ARG A 72 -23.69 16.14 -5.37
CA ARG A 72 -24.79 15.78 -6.27
C ARG A 72 -26.04 15.24 -5.54
N ASN A 73 -26.13 15.40 -4.23
CA ASN A 73 -27.19 14.83 -3.38
C ASN A 73 -27.34 13.30 -3.55
N GLY A 74 -26.26 12.61 -3.94
CA GLY A 74 -26.26 11.17 -4.10
C GLY A 74 -26.35 10.48 -2.74
N LYS A 75 -27.20 9.45 -2.64
CA LYS A 75 -27.31 8.62 -1.42
C LYS A 75 -26.24 7.54 -1.46
N ILE A 76 -25.32 7.53 -0.48
CA ILE A 76 -24.34 6.47 -0.29
C ILE A 76 -24.75 5.63 0.91
N SER A 77 -24.71 4.31 0.78
CA SER A 77 -24.91 3.42 1.92
C SER A 77 -23.74 3.53 2.90
N MET A 78 -24.02 3.48 4.21
CA MET A 78 -22.96 3.56 5.21
C MET A 78 -21.92 2.43 5.07
N ARG A 79 -22.33 1.27 4.53
CA ARG A 79 -21.43 0.15 4.20
C ARG A 79 -20.40 0.53 3.14
N THR A 80 -20.80 1.29 2.12
CA THR A 80 -19.91 1.78 1.06
C THR A 80 -18.88 2.80 1.59
N VAL A 81 -19.20 3.50 2.68
CA VAL A 81 -18.28 4.43 3.34
C VAL A 81 -17.34 3.70 4.31
N ILE A 82 -17.85 2.77 5.12
CA ILE A 82 -17.07 2.17 6.19
C ILE A 82 -16.10 1.09 5.69
N THR A 83 -16.47 0.32 4.66
CA THR A 83 -15.64 -0.78 4.16
C THR A 83 -14.27 -0.29 3.64
N PRO A 84 -14.18 0.75 2.79
CA PRO A 84 -12.88 1.24 2.33
C PRO A 84 -12.05 1.82 3.48
N LEU A 85 -12.68 2.52 4.44
CA LEU A 85 -11.99 3.05 5.62
C LEU A 85 -11.33 1.94 6.45
N ILE A 86 -12.05 0.85 6.71
CA ILE A 86 -11.51 -0.31 7.42
C ILE A 86 -10.35 -0.91 6.63
N LEU A 87 -10.49 -1.08 5.31
CA LEU A 87 -9.42 -1.63 4.46
C LEU A 87 -8.17 -0.74 4.46
N TYR A 88 -8.32 0.59 4.43
CA TYR A 88 -7.18 1.51 4.57
C TYR A 88 -6.51 1.37 5.93
N ALA A 89 -7.27 1.32 7.02
CA ALA A 89 -6.73 1.12 8.36
C ALA A 89 -5.92 -0.18 8.44
N PHE A 90 -6.47 -1.30 7.93
CA PHE A 90 -5.74 -2.57 7.84
C PHE A 90 -4.47 -2.47 6.99
N ALA A 91 -4.53 -1.80 5.84
CA ALA A 91 -3.37 -1.64 4.97
C ALA A 91 -2.25 -0.83 5.64
N PHE A 92 -2.58 0.24 6.37
CA PHE A 92 -1.61 1.03 7.12
C PHE A 92 -1.01 0.24 8.28
N VAL A 93 -1.81 -0.55 9.00
CA VAL A 93 -1.33 -1.46 10.04
C VAL A 93 -0.38 -2.51 9.46
N LEU A 94 -0.74 -3.17 8.36
CA LEU A 94 0.10 -4.15 7.68
C LEU A 94 1.43 -3.53 7.22
N LEU A 95 1.38 -2.33 6.66
CA LEU A 95 2.59 -1.62 6.25
C LEU A 95 3.47 -1.29 7.46
N GLY A 96 2.89 -0.78 8.55
CA GLY A 96 3.62 -0.46 9.77
C GLY A 96 4.24 -1.69 10.45
N VAL A 97 3.52 -2.81 10.50
CA VAL A 97 4.04 -4.09 11.03
C VAL A 97 5.13 -4.65 10.12
N SER A 98 4.99 -4.49 8.80
CA SER A 98 6.06 -4.86 7.86
C SER A 98 7.26 -3.91 7.96
N GLY A 99 7.11 -2.71 8.52
CA GLY A 99 8.10 -1.63 8.56
C GLY A 99 9.29 -1.84 9.49
N PHE A 100 9.21 -2.79 10.44
CA PHE A 100 10.20 -3.06 11.48
C PHE A 100 11.01 -4.33 11.21
#